data_AF-A0A925RTS3-F1
#
_entry.id   AF-A0A925RTS3-F1
#
_cell.length_a   1.000
_cell.length_b   1.000
_cell.length_c   1.000
_cell.angle_alpha   90.00
_cell.angle_beta   90.00
_cell.angle_gamma   90.00
#
_symmetry.space_group_name_H-M   'P 1'
#
loop_
_entity.id
_entity.type
_entity.pdbx_description
1 polymer ?
#
loop_
_entity_poly.entity_id
_entity_poly.type
_entity_poly.pdbx_seq_one_letter_code
_entity_poly.pdbx_strand_id
1 'polypeptide(L)'
;HLPVREINLELPQVNTLVRAAVFSRAQPQDEWQRITSATFYRLLNGTQEIRNRTLALGPSTARYWLVQIAPNGGGVGNGMPVLTAMWEPQRLLFVARGRSPFLIAFGSNQIQLGEATFDALLSGENDRNAATDFVQPSVAQTGQLIELGGAGRLNSTPPTDWKRWLLWSVLVVGVGLLVWMARRLLQETNAS
;
A
#
# COMPACT_ATOMS: atom_id res chain seq x y z
N HIS A 1 4.62 7.44 9.50
CA HIS A 1 4.32 6.08 10.01
C HIS A 1 5.26 5.13 9.27
N LEU A 2 5.79 4.10 9.93
CA LEU A 2 6.71 3.14 9.29
C LEU A 2 5.88 2.00 8.70
N PRO A 3 5.95 1.73 7.38
CA PRO A 3 5.23 0.62 6.76
C PRO A 3 5.96 -0.69 7.06
N VAL A 4 5.66 -1.29 8.22
CA VAL A 4 6.29 -2.53 8.66
C VAL A 4 6.01 -3.64 7.64
N ARG A 5 7.09 -4.26 7.12
CA ARG A 5 7.06 -5.34 6.14
C ARG A 5 7.39 -6.67 6.74
N GLU A 6 8.26 -6.70 7.74
CA GLU A 6 8.63 -7.92 8.43
C GLU A 6 8.71 -7.69 9.93
N ILE A 7 8.37 -8.71 10.71
CA ILE A 7 8.50 -8.70 12.15
C ILE A 7 9.26 -9.94 12.60
N ASN A 8 10.13 -9.78 13.59
CA ASN A 8 10.76 -10.89 14.27
C ASN A 8 10.68 -10.73 15.79
N LEU A 9 10.59 -11.84 16.50
CA LEU A 9 10.56 -11.89 17.96
C LEU A 9 11.79 -12.66 18.43
N GLU A 10 12.76 -11.96 19.00
CA GLU A 10 13.98 -12.55 19.54
C GLU A 10 13.73 -13.04 20.96
N LEU A 11 13.93 -14.34 21.16
CA LEU A 11 13.72 -14.99 22.45
C LEU A 11 15.00 -14.92 23.31
N PRO A 12 14.87 -14.56 24.60
CA PRO A 12 16.02 -14.30 25.46
C PRO A 12 16.81 -15.58 25.78
N GLN A 13 16.16 -16.74 25.74
CA GLN A 13 16.74 -18.03 26.13
C GLN A 13 16.81 -19.01 24.97
N VAL A 14 17.86 -19.83 24.97
CA VAL A 14 17.97 -21.00 24.08
C VAL A 14 17.03 -22.10 24.54
N ASN A 15 16.70 -23.02 23.63
CA ASN A 15 15.69 -24.07 23.83
C ASN A 15 14.30 -23.53 24.23
N THR A 16 13.95 -22.36 23.70
CA THR A 16 12.65 -21.72 23.92
C THR A 16 11.85 -21.72 22.64
N LEU A 17 10.55 -21.97 22.77
CA LEU A 17 9.59 -21.94 21.68
C LEU A 17 8.32 -21.25 22.18
N VAL A 18 7.78 -20.35 21.37
CA VAL A 18 6.53 -19.65 21.65
C VAL A 18 5.66 -19.56 20.41
N ARG A 19 4.35 -19.69 20.60
CA ARG A 19 3.36 -19.30 19.59
C ARG A 19 2.93 -17.86 19.86
N ALA A 20 2.97 -17.01 18.85
CA ALA A 20 2.54 -15.62 18.98
C ALA A 20 1.59 -15.22 17.84
N ALA A 21 0.65 -14.33 18.16
CA ALA A 21 -0.25 -13.69 17.23
C ALA A 21 0.16 -12.23 17.03
N VAL A 22 0.13 -11.78 15.79
CA VAL A 22 0.45 -10.40 15.40
C VAL A 22 -0.84 -9.68 15.08
N PHE A 23 -1.02 -8.51 15.68
CA PHE A 23 -2.15 -7.64 15.48
C PHE A 23 -1.69 -6.27 15.03
N SER A 24 -2.56 -5.55 14.32
CA SER A 24 -2.34 -4.16 13.96
C SER A 24 -3.62 -3.33 14.07
N ARG A 25 -3.45 -2.02 14.13
CA ARG A 25 -4.54 -1.05 14.05
C ARG A 25 -4.05 0.28 13.49
N ALA A 26 -4.95 1.03 12.86
CA ALA A 26 -4.59 2.29 12.23
C ALA A 26 -4.50 3.44 13.25
N GLN A 27 -5.47 3.54 14.15
CA GLN A 27 -5.54 4.55 15.20
C GLN A 27 -5.44 3.95 16.60
N PRO A 28 -5.08 4.73 17.65
CA PRO A 28 -5.00 4.24 19.03
C PRO A 28 -6.32 3.71 19.60
N GLN A 29 -7.44 4.12 19.01
CA GLN A 29 -8.79 3.85 19.55
C GLN A 29 -9.48 2.72 18.78
N ASP A 30 -8.93 2.34 17.63
CA ASP A 30 -9.42 1.25 16.81
C ASP A 30 -9.20 -0.09 17.53
N GLU A 31 -10.09 -1.03 17.24
CA GLU A 31 -9.93 -2.42 17.67
C GLU A 31 -8.72 -3.08 17.00
N TRP A 32 -8.06 -3.96 17.74
CA TRP A 32 -6.93 -4.74 17.23
C TRP A 32 -7.39 -5.74 16.18
N GLN A 33 -6.87 -5.62 14.96
CA GLN A 33 -7.12 -6.55 13.88
C GLN A 33 -6.00 -7.59 13.83
N ARG A 34 -6.35 -8.87 13.86
CA ARG A 34 -5.38 -9.96 13.76
C ARG A 34 -4.85 -10.05 12.34
N ILE A 35 -3.53 -9.95 12.19
CA ILE A 35 -2.85 -10.03 10.89
C ILE A 35 -2.41 -11.46 10.61
N THR A 36 -1.75 -12.10 11.56
CA THR A 36 -1.22 -13.46 11.38
C THR A 36 -0.86 -14.11 12.72
N SER A 37 -0.41 -15.35 12.69
CA SER A 37 0.18 -16.03 13.84
C SER A 37 1.27 -16.98 13.40
N ALA A 38 2.34 -17.03 14.20
CA ALA A 38 3.53 -17.80 13.89
C ALA A 38 4.14 -18.40 15.17
N THR A 39 5.02 -19.36 14.98
CA THR A 39 5.84 -19.93 16.05
C THR A 39 7.24 -19.35 15.95
N PHE A 40 7.69 -18.74 17.04
CA PHE A 40 9.05 -18.21 17.20
C PHE A 40 9.83 -19.18 18.07
N TYR A 41 11.08 -19.44 17.71
CA TYR A 41 11.90 -20.40 18.43
C TYR A 41 13.37 -20.01 18.38
N ARG A 42 14.08 -20.39 19.44
CA ARG A 42 15.51 -20.29 19.57
C ARG A 42 15.97 -21.61 20.18
N LEU A 43 16.48 -22.51 19.35
CA LEU A 43 16.82 -23.88 19.73
C LEU A 43 18.32 -24.10 19.58
N LEU A 44 18.90 -24.93 20.44
CA LEU A 44 20.28 -25.37 20.29
C LEU A 44 20.28 -26.80 19.72
N ASN A 45 20.89 -26.99 18.56
CA ASN A 45 21.10 -28.30 17.95
C ASN A 45 22.60 -28.64 17.97
N GLY A 46 23.02 -29.41 18.98
CA GLY A 46 24.44 -29.64 19.26
C GLY A 46 25.14 -28.34 19.66
N THR A 47 26.04 -27.85 18.81
CA THR A 47 26.73 -26.56 18.99
C THR A 47 26.11 -25.42 18.16
N GLN A 48 25.15 -25.72 17.29
CA GLN A 48 24.55 -24.73 16.40
C GLN A 48 23.25 -24.18 16.99
N GLU A 49 23.16 -22.86 17.05
CA GLU A 49 21.92 -22.19 17.44
C GLU A 49 21.03 -21.98 16.21
N ILE A 50 19.78 -22.43 16.29
CA ILE A 50 18.77 -22.27 15.25
C ILE A 50 17.73 -21.27 15.74
N ARG A 51 17.52 -20.21 14.97
CA ARG A 51 16.52 -19.16 15.22
C ARG A 51 15.48 -19.14 14.12
N ASN A 52 14.28 -18.65 14.43
CA ASN A 52 13.27 -18.43 13.41
C ASN A 52 13.70 -17.32 12.43
N ARG A 53 13.15 -17.37 11.21
CA ARG A 53 13.27 -16.29 10.23
C ARG A 53 12.28 -15.17 10.53
N THR A 54 12.51 -14.00 9.95
CA THR A 54 11.55 -12.89 9.97
C THR A 54 10.21 -13.33 9.37
N LEU A 55 9.12 -12.84 9.97
CA LEU A 55 7.77 -13.08 9.50
C LEU A 55 7.39 -11.96 8.54
N ALA A 56 7.31 -12.30 7.25
CA ALA A 56 6.83 -11.38 6.23
C ALA A 56 5.35 -11.06 6.45
N LEU A 57 5.03 -9.78 6.37
CA LEU A 57 3.69 -9.21 6.49
C LEU A 57 3.26 -8.68 5.13
N GLY A 58 1.96 -8.78 4.84
CA GLY A 58 1.38 -8.10 3.68
C GLY A 58 1.55 -6.58 3.75
N PRO A 59 1.40 -5.86 2.63
CA PRO A 59 1.40 -4.39 2.63
C PRO A 59 0.40 -3.85 3.66
N SER A 60 0.87 -3.01 4.57
CA SER A 60 0.04 -2.44 5.64
C SER A 60 0.36 -0.96 5.84
N THR A 61 -0.69 -0.17 6.03
CA THR A 61 -0.63 1.24 6.45
C THR A 61 -0.83 1.40 7.96
N ALA A 62 -0.94 0.29 8.70
CA ALA A 62 -1.19 0.31 10.14
C ALA A 62 -0.03 0.96 10.90
N ARG A 63 -0.39 1.81 11.87
CA ARG A 63 0.58 2.58 12.68
C ARG A 63 0.95 1.86 13.96
N TYR A 64 0.04 1.06 14.52
CA TYR A 64 0.22 0.39 15.79
C TYR A 64 0.26 -1.11 15.56
N TRP A 65 1.23 -1.77 16.22
CA TRP A 65 1.48 -3.20 16.12
C TRP A 65 1.56 -3.79 17.51
N LEU A 66 1.03 -4.99 17.67
CA LEU A 66 1.05 -5.75 18.91
C LEU A 66 1.41 -7.20 18.60
N VAL A 67 2.33 -7.75 19.38
CA VAL A 67 2.61 -9.19 19.37
C VAL A 67 2.17 -9.77 20.70
N GLN A 68 1.21 -10.69 20.64
CA GLN A 68 0.69 -11.37 21.81
C GLN A 68 1.17 -12.81 21.82
N ILE A 69 1.83 -13.20 22.89
CA ILE A 69 2.35 -14.56 23.08
C ILE A 69 1.23 -15.41 23.70
N ALA A 70 0.98 -16.57 23.10
CA ALA A 70 -0.06 -17.48 23.56
C ALA A 70 0.35 -18.10 24.91
N PRO A 71 -0.53 -18.11 25.93
CA PRO A 71 -0.22 -18.60 27.27
C PRO A 71 0.09 -20.10 27.31
N ASN A 72 -0.40 -20.87 26.33
CA ASN A 72 -0.17 -22.31 26.18
C ASN A 72 1.05 -22.65 25.28
N GLY A 73 1.85 -21.66 24.90
CA GLY A 73 2.83 -21.79 23.82
C GLY A 73 4.25 -22.19 24.20
N GLY A 74 4.56 -22.47 25.48
CA GLY A 74 5.92 -22.84 25.95
C GLY A 74 6.65 -21.76 26.75
N GLY A 75 6.10 -20.54 26.85
CA GLY A 75 6.65 -19.44 27.65
C GLY A 75 7.94 -18.83 27.06
N VAL A 76 8.26 -17.60 27.46
CA VAL A 76 9.45 -16.87 26.94
C VAL A 76 10.72 -17.18 27.73
N GLY A 77 10.62 -18.02 28.76
CA GLY A 77 11.68 -18.27 29.73
C GLY A 77 11.88 -17.10 30.70
N ASN A 78 13.07 -16.98 31.28
CA ASN A 78 13.46 -15.84 32.10
C ASN A 78 14.08 -14.74 31.23
N GLY A 79 13.33 -13.66 31.02
CA GLY A 79 13.77 -12.49 30.26
C GLY A 79 12.63 -11.84 29.48
N MET A 80 12.90 -10.68 28.89
CA MET A 80 11.97 -10.01 27.98
C MET A 80 12.35 -10.32 26.53
N PRO A 81 11.40 -10.72 25.68
CA PRO A 81 11.66 -10.89 24.27
C PRO A 81 11.84 -9.53 23.59
N VAL A 82 12.66 -9.48 22.53
CA VAL A 82 12.87 -8.26 21.75
C VAL A 82 12.08 -8.35 20.45
N LEU A 83 11.19 -7.38 20.21
CA LEU A 83 10.44 -7.27 18.98
C LEU A 83 11.23 -6.40 17.98
N THR A 84 11.62 -6.98 16.85
CA THR A 84 12.26 -6.26 15.76
C THR A 84 11.29 -6.11 14.59
N ALA A 85 11.25 -4.92 14.00
CA ALA A 85 10.39 -4.60 12.88
C ALA A 85 11.26 -4.07 11.74
N MET A 86 11.09 -4.64 10.55
CA MET A 86 11.79 -4.23 9.33
C MET A 86 10.79 -3.53 8.42
N TRP A 87 11.22 -2.43 7.80
CA TRP A 87 10.44 -1.70 6.82
C TRP A 87 11.31 -1.38 5.61
N GLU A 88 10.66 -1.27 4.46
CA GLU A 88 11.31 -0.82 3.24
C GLU A 88 10.89 0.63 2.96
N PRO A 89 11.84 1.59 2.94
CA PRO A 89 11.51 2.99 2.71
C PRO A 89 11.13 3.22 1.25
N GLN A 90 10.04 3.97 1.04
CA GLN A 90 9.70 4.46 -0.29
C GLN A 90 10.64 5.60 -0.67
N ARG A 91 11.26 5.49 -1.85
CA ARG A 91 12.13 6.52 -2.43
C ARG A 91 11.42 7.19 -3.60
N LEU A 92 11.53 8.50 -3.69
CA LEU A 92 10.98 9.30 -4.77
C LEU A 92 12.13 9.95 -5.54
N LEU A 93 12.13 9.78 -6.86
CA LEU A 93 13.02 10.48 -7.78
C LEU A 93 12.17 11.41 -8.64
N PHE A 94 12.60 12.67 -8.77
CA PHE A 94 11.89 13.66 -9.57
C PHE A 94 12.90 14.55 -10.31
N VAL A 95 12.50 15.03 -11.48
CA VAL A 95 13.28 16.00 -12.24
C VAL A 95 12.78 17.39 -11.88
N ALA A 96 13.66 18.18 -11.27
CA ALA A 96 13.34 19.54 -10.87
C ALA A 96 13.61 20.51 -12.04
N ARG A 97 12.57 21.20 -12.52
CA ARG A 97 12.69 22.21 -13.59
C ARG A 97 12.30 23.58 -13.05
N GLY A 98 13.21 24.56 -13.15
CA GLY A 98 12.96 25.94 -12.74
C GLY A 98 13.77 26.35 -11.51
N ARG A 99 13.28 27.36 -10.78
CA ARG A 99 13.94 27.88 -9.58
C ARG A 99 13.34 27.23 -8.33
N SER A 100 14.19 26.92 -7.36
CA SER A 100 13.79 26.44 -6.03
C SER A 100 12.96 27.50 -5.28
N PRO A 101 12.14 27.12 -4.29
CA PRO A 101 11.90 25.77 -3.76
C PRO A 101 10.91 24.93 -4.59
N PHE A 102 11.14 23.62 -4.65
CA PHE A 102 10.24 22.66 -5.31
C PHE A 102 9.25 22.07 -4.30
N LEU A 103 8.00 21.86 -4.74
CA LEU A 103 6.93 21.33 -3.91
C LEU A 103 6.52 19.93 -4.35
N ILE A 104 6.44 18.99 -3.40
CA ILE A 104 5.88 17.66 -3.59
C ILE A 104 4.56 17.58 -2.82
N ALA A 105 3.45 17.39 -3.54
CA ALA A 105 2.14 17.17 -2.94
C ALA A 105 1.82 15.67 -2.93
N PHE A 106 1.28 15.16 -1.83
CA PHE A 106 0.91 13.74 -1.66
C PHE A 106 -0.46 13.59 -0.98
N GLY A 107 -1.07 12.40 -1.09
CA GLY A 107 -2.33 12.07 -0.42
C GLY A 107 -3.62 12.42 -1.17
N SER A 108 -3.55 12.91 -2.42
CA SER A 108 -4.73 13.11 -3.26
C SER A 108 -5.18 11.79 -3.88
N ASN A 109 -6.46 11.46 -3.77
CA ASN A 109 -7.08 10.34 -4.48
C ASN A 109 -7.58 10.72 -5.90
N GLN A 110 -7.42 11.99 -6.30
CA GLN A 110 -7.91 12.53 -7.57
C GLN A 110 -6.84 12.56 -8.68
N ILE A 111 -5.58 12.29 -8.34
CA ILE A 111 -4.47 12.35 -9.29
C ILE A 111 -4.26 10.96 -9.88
N GLN A 112 -4.47 10.83 -11.20
CA GLN A 112 -3.93 9.71 -11.96
C GLN A 112 -2.41 9.86 -11.99
N LEU A 113 -1.69 8.85 -11.50
CA LEU A 113 -0.23 8.81 -11.60
C LEU A 113 0.15 8.96 -13.07
N GLY A 114 0.92 10.00 -13.41
CA GLY A 114 1.48 10.15 -14.75
C GLY A 114 2.38 8.95 -15.08
N GLU A 115 2.40 8.54 -16.34
CA GLU A 115 3.08 7.33 -16.85
C GLU A 115 4.62 7.36 -16.76
N ALA A 116 5.20 8.30 -16.01
CA ALA A 116 6.64 8.38 -15.81
C ALA A 116 7.12 7.24 -14.90
N THR A 117 7.56 6.15 -15.51
CA THR A 117 8.19 5.03 -14.80
C THR A 117 9.62 5.39 -14.39
N PHE A 118 10.10 4.79 -13.30
CA PHE A 118 11.48 4.95 -12.83
C PHE A 118 12.50 4.64 -13.95
N ASP A 119 12.26 3.59 -14.73
CA ASP A 119 13.09 3.23 -15.88
C ASP A 119 13.10 4.31 -16.97
N ALA A 120 12.00 5.01 -17.23
CA ALA A 120 11.97 6.08 -18.22
C ALA A 120 12.84 7.28 -17.81
N LEU A 121 12.92 7.57 -16.50
CA LEU A 121 13.80 8.63 -15.98
C LEU A 121 15.28 8.24 -16.04
N LEU A 122 15.63 6.97 -15.84
CA LEU A 122 17.01 6.49 -15.99
C LEU A 122 17.40 6.32 -17.48
N SER A 123 16.46 5.88 -18.32
CA SER A 123 16.72 5.54 -19.73
C SER A 123 16.83 6.77 -20.64
N GLY A 124 16.20 7.90 -20.27
CA GLY A 124 16.36 9.17 -20.99
C GLY A 124 17.80 9.71 -20.98
N GLU A 125 18.65 9.23 -20.07
CA GLU A 125 20.08 9.57 -19.99
C GLU A 125 20.96 8.57 -20.77
N ASN A 126 20.51 7.32 -20.92
CA ASN A 126 21.33 6.21 -21.45
C ASN A 126 21.63 6.33 -22.96
N ASP A 127 20.84 7.11 -23.71
CA ASP A 127 21.06 7.36 -25.14
C ASP A 127 22.09 8.47 -25.43
N ARG A 128 22.66 9.11 -24.40
CA ARG A 128 23.72 10.13 -24.57
C ARG A 128 25.04 9.67 -23.96
N ASN A 129 25.69 8.80 -24.71
CA ASN A 129 27.09 8.38 -24.60
C ASN A 129 27.40 7.33 -23.53
N ALA A 130 28.12 6.32 -24.01
CA ALA A 130 28.66 5.22 -23.25
C ALA A 130 29.37 5.63 -21.95
N ALA A 131 28.96 4.95 -20.86
CA ALA A 131 29.84 4.47 -19.81
C ALA A 131 30.84 5.46 -19.21
N THR A 132 30.41 6.37 -18.31
CA THR A 132 31.13 6.65 -17.04
C THR A 132 30.44 7.62 -16.07
N ASP A 133 29.39 8.34 -16.43
CA ASP A 133 28.72 9.26 -15.49
C ASP A 133 27.28 8.86 -15.24
N PHE A 134 27.08 7.91 -14.31
CA PHE A 134 25.81 7.87 -13.61
C PHE A 134 25.67 9.18 -12.85
N VAL A 135 24.81 10.09 -13.34
CA VAL A 135 24.43 11.30 -12.59
C VAL A 135 23.80 10.80 -11.29
N GLN A 136 24.58 10.78 -10.22
CA GLN A 136 24.09 10.40 -8.91
C GLN A 136 23.02 11.44 -8.53
N PRO A 137 21.76 11.02 -8.33
CA PRO A 137 20.71 11.96 -7.97
C PRO A 137 21.12 12.67 -6.67
N SER A 138 21.11 13.99 -6.72
CA SER A 138 21.46 14.80 -5.55
C SER A 138 20.44 14.58 -4.44
N VAL A 139 20.91 14.50 -3.19
CA VAL A 139 20.03 14.36 -2.02
C VAL A 139 19.22 15.64 -1.85
N ALA A 140 17.90 15.54 -2.00
CA ALA A 140 17.00 16.64 -1.72
C ALA A 140 16.78 16.79 -0.20
N GLN A 141 16.87 18.01 0.32
CA GLN A 141 16.48 18.30 1.70
C GLN A 141 15.00 18.67 1.74
N THR A 142 14.26 18.06 2.68
CA THR A 142 12.84 18.38 2.85
C THR A 142 12.67 19.70 3.59
N GLY A 143 11.89 20.62 3.02
CA GLY A 143 11.47 21.84 3.68
C GLY A 143 10.33 21.62 4.70
N GLN A 144 9.70 22.69 5.14
CA GLN A 144 8.53 22.60 6.02
C GLN A 144 7.36 21.92 5.32
N LEU A 145 6.64 21.05 6.04
CA LEU A 145 5.40 20.46 5.55
C LEU A 145 4.30 21.54 5.52
N ILE A 146 3.72 21.78 4.34
CA ILE A 146 2.66 22.76 4.13
C ILE A 146 1.37 22.01 3.79
N GLU A 147 0.29 22.29 4.50
CA GLU A 147 -1.03 21.73 4.22
C GLU A 147 -1.68 22.52 3.07
N LEU A 148 -1.78 21.90 1.89
CA LEU A 148 -2.25 22.56 0.67
C LEU A 148 -3.78 22.55 0.49
N GLY A 149 -4.53 21.77 1.27
CA GLY A 149 -5.95 21.56 0.97
C GLY A 149 -6.83 20.93 2.05
N GLY A 150 -6.36 20.82 3.30
CA GLY A 150 -7.17 20.29 4.40
C GLY A 150 -7.34 18.76 4.39
N ALA A 151 -7.73 18.18 5.53
CA ALA A 151 -8.14 16.77 5.64
C ALA A 151 -9.30 16.37 4.69
N GLY A 152 -10.10 17.35 4.23
CA GLY A 152 -11.22 17.12 3.32
C GLY A 152 -10.82 16.60 1.93
N ARG A 153 -9.60 16.90 1.45
CA ARG A 153 -9.12 16.40 0.15
C ARG A 153 -8.61 14.96 0.16
N LEU A 154 -8.35 14.38 1.33
CA LEU A 154 -7.93 12.98 1.46
C LEU A 154 -9.05 12.00 1.08
N ASN A 155 -10.30 12.44 1.24
CA ASN A 155 -11.51 11.66 1.02
C ASN A 155 -12.36 12.20 -0.14
N SER A 156 -11.78 12.98 -1.06
CA SER A 156 -12.54 13.54 -2.19
C SER A 156 -13.11 12.38 -3.01
N THR A 157 -14.36 12.01 -2.78
CA THR A 157 -15.06 11.05 -3.61
C THR A 157 -14.90 11.53 -5.06
N PRO A 158 -14.38 10.70 -5.97
CA PRO A 158 -14.26 11.12 -7.36
C PRO A 158 -15.64 11.62 -7.80
N PRO A 159 -15.72 12.78 -8.49
CA PRO A 159 -16.99 13.36 -8.87
C PRO A 159 -17.79 12.26 -9.58
N THR A 160 -18.95 11.91 -9.01
CA THR A 160 -19.80 10.87 -9.58
C THR A 160 -20.02 11.20 -11.05
N ASP A 161 -19.80 10.20 -11.91
CA ASP A 161 -19.72 10.33 -13.35
C ASP A 161 -21.12 10.54 -13.97
N TRP A 162 -21.79 11.62 -13.57
CA TRP A 162 -23.17 11.95 -13.91
C TRP A 162 -23.37 12.04 -15.42
N LYS A 163 -22.34 12.47 -16.16
CA LYS A 163 -22.30 12.48 -17.62
C LYS A 163 -22.48 11.07 -18.19
N ARG A 164 -21.86 10.05 -17.58
CA ARG A 164 -21.97 8.65 -17.99
C ARG A 164 -23.40 8.14 -17.78
N TRP A 165 -24.01 8.46 -16.64
CA TRP A 165 -25.42 8.12 -16.37
C TRP A 165 -26.39 8.80 -17.33
N LEU A 166 -26.15 10.08 -17.66
CA LEU A 166 -26.95 10.81 -18.64
C LEU A 166 -26.84 10.17 -20.04
N LEU A 167 -25.63 9.78 -20.45
CA LEU A 167 -25.39 9.12 -21.74
C LEU A 167 -26.09 7.77 -21.81
N TRP A 168 -26.00 6.95 -20.75
CA TRP A 168 -26.74 5.70 -20.65
C TRP A 168 -28.26 5.91 -20.69
N SER A 169 -28.77 6.95 -20.04
CA SER A 169 -30.20 7.29 -20.09
C SER A 169 -30.65 7.61 -21.52
N VAL A 170 -29.89 8.44 -22.24
CA VAL A 170 -30.21 8.78 -23.64
C VAL A 170 -30.15 7.55 -24.54
N LEU A 171 -29.15 6.69 -24.36
CA LEU A 171 -29.00 5.45 -25.12
C LEU A 171 -30.19 4.51 -24.91
N VAL A 172 -30.61 4.31 -23.66
CA VAL A 172 -31.77 3.45 -23.32
C VAL A 172 -33.06 3.99 -23.92
N VAL A 173 -33.27 5.31 -23.91
CA VAL A 173 -34.43 5.95 -24.55
C VAL A 173 -34.43 5.70 -26.06
N GLY A 174 -33.28 5.86 -26.73
CA GLY A 174 -33.14 5.62 -28.16
C GLY A 174 -33.45 4.16 -28.54
N VAL A 175 -32.89 3.20 -27.80
CA VAL A 175 -33.16 1.76 -28.02
C VAL A 175 -34.63 1.44 -27.74
N GLY A 176 -35.23 2.01 -26.70
CA GLY A 176 -36.65 1.84 -26.36
C GLY A 176 -37.58 2.29 -27.50
N LEU A 177 -37.28 3.42 -28.13
CA LEU A 177 -38.02 3.92 -29.30
C LEU A 177 -37.94 2.97 -30.50
N LEU A 178 -36.75 2.42 -30.77
CA LEU A 178 -36.56 1.46 -31.86
C LEU A 178 -37.32 0.16 -31.63
N VAL A 179 -37.26 -0.40 -30.41
CA VAL A 179 -38.02 -1.60 -30.04
C VAL A 179 -39.53 -1.36 -30.13
N TRP A 180 -39.99 -0.16 -29.74
CA TRP A 180 -41.39 0.23 -29.86
C TRP A 180 -41.86 0.31 -31.33
N MET A 181 -41.08 0.96 -32.20
CA MET A 181 -41.38 1.00 -33.64
C MET A 181 -41.40 -0.40 -34.26
N ALA A 182 -40.41 -1.25 -33.94
CA ALA A 182 -40.34 -2.61 -34.47
C ALA A 182 -41.56 -3.45 -34.06
N ARG A 183 -42.00 -3.33 -32.80
CA ARG A 183 -43.21 -4.02 -32.32
C ARG A 183 -44.48 -3.55 -32.99
N ARG A 184 -44.61 -2.24 -33.21
CA ARG A 184 -45.77 -1.66 -33.90
C ARG A 184 -45.85 -2.16 -35.35
N LEU A 185 -44.72 -2.20 -36.05
CA LEU A 185 -44.62 -2.76 -37.40
C LEU A 185 -45.02 -4.24 -37.46
N LEU A 186 -44.55 -5.05 -36.51
CA LEU A 186 -44.93 -6.47 -36.42
C LEU A 186 -46.43 -6.68 -36.11
N GLN A 187 -47.05 -5.77 -35.35
CA GLN A 187 -48.49 -5.81 -35.11
C GLN A 187 -49.29 -5.45 -36.36
N GLU A 188 -48.81 -4.52 -37.17
CA GLU A 188 -49.45 -4.12 -38.43
C GLU A 188 -49.35 -5.25 -39.48
N THR A 189 -48.24 -6.00 -39.54
CA THR A 189 -48.10 -7.14 -40.46
C THR A 189 -48.86 -8.40 -40.04
N ASN A 190 -49.15 -8.59 -38.75
CA ASN A 190 -49.93 -9.74 -38.25
C ASN A 190 -51.46 -9.52 -38.34
N ALA A 191 -51.91 -8.32 -38.70
CA ALA A 191 -53.33 -7.95 -38.82
C ALA A 191 -53.82 -7.92 -40.28
N SER A 192 -53.02 -8.42 -41.24
CA SER A 192 -53.37 -8.53 -42.67
C SER A 192 -53.59 -9.98 -43.07
#